data_AF-A0A2V8ICX0-F1
#
_entry.id   AF-A0A2V8ICX0-F1
#
_cell.length_a   1.000
_cell.length_b   1.000
_cell.length_c   1.000
_cell.angle_alpha   90.00
_cell.angle_beta   90.00
_cell.angle_gamma   90.00
#
_symmetry.space_group_name_H-M   'P 1'
#
loop_
_entity.id
_entity.type
_entity.pdbx_description
1 polymer ?
#
loop_
_entity_poly.entity_id
_entity_poly.type
_entity_poly.pdbx_seq_one_letter_code
_entity_poly.pdbx_strand_id
1 'polypeptide(L)'
;MSAIRTMYERLFAVSVAAFLAAWPSEVGAQQLRIGPSDIGGVVTGANGPEAGVWVIAETTGLGTRRYAKIVVTDEQGRYLLPALPSGAQYNLWVRGFGLVDSRRVPAKPGMTLNLSATVAPNARAAAQYYPGSYWWSMLKIPEKGLFPGTGPKGNGMPTALKSQADWMDAIKQNGCGNCHQVGSSIMRSIDHAALGVGEKDTQAAWMARLRMGQSGTAMVAGVNSLMTNDGGLLGRLANWTDRIAAGELPKQKPDRPQGVERNIVVTLWDWSRPTAYLHDLIGTDRRKPTVNGW
;
A
#
# COMPACT_ATOMS: atom_id res chain seq x y z
N MET A 1 36.67 -8.69 -64.66
CA MET A 1 35.37 -8.38 -64.03
C MET A 1 35.38 -8.54 -62.49
N SER A 2 36.42 -8.14 -61.74
CA SER A 2 36.46 -8.43 -60.28
C SER A 2 37.02 -7.34 -59.36
N ALA A 3 37.38 -6.15 -59.86
CA ALA A 3 37.96 -5.09 -59.01
C ALA A 3 37.07 -3.85 -58.85
N ILE A 4 36.22 -3.55 -59.84
CA ILE A 4 35.41 -2.31 -59.84
C ILE A 4 34.13 -2.49 -59.00
N ARG A 5 33.58 -3.71 -58.89
CA ARG A 5 32.35 -3.99 -58.14
C ARG A 5 32.52 -3.84 -56.62
N THR A 6 33.69 -4.21 -56.10
CA THR A 6 34.03 -4.20 -54.67
C THR A 6 34.24 -2.80 -54.09
N MET A 7 34.50 -1.79 -54.93
CA MET A 7 34.72 -0.41 -54.49
C MET A 7 33.40 0.34 -54.26
N TYR A 8 32.38 0.06 -55.07
CA TYR A 8 31.05 0.64 -54.91
C TYR A 8 30.30 0.09 -53.68
N GLU A 9 30.47 -1.20 -53.35
CA GLU A 9 29.84 -1.81 -52.18
C GLU A 9 30.41 -1.24 -50.85
N ARG A 10 31.72 -0.94 -50.80
CA ARG A 10 32.35 -0.36 -49.61
C ARG A 10 32.01 1.13 -49.42
N LEU A 11 31.84 1.88 -50.50
CA LEU A 11 31.40 3.29 -50.45
C LEU A 11 29.91 3.45 -50.08
N PHE A 12 29.06 2.46 -50.43
CA PHE A 12 27.65 2.46 -50.02
C PHE A 12 27.46 2.00 -48.56
N ALA A 13 28.29 1.07 -48.09
CA ALA A 13 28.23 0.61 -46.69
C ALA A 13 28.68 1.69 -45.68
N VAL A 14 29.67 2.52 -46.04
CA VAL A 14 30.15 3.60 -45.15
C VAL A 14 29.17 4.78 -45.11
N SER A 15 28.45 5.07 -46.20
CA SER A 15 27.45 6.15 -46.22
C SER A 15 26.15 5.78 -45.50
N VAL A 16 25.73 4.51 -45.49
CA VAL A 16 24.59 4.03 -44.69
C VAL A 16 24.96 3.92 -43.20
N ALA A 17 26.19 3.52 -42.87
CA ALA A 17 26.66 3.49 -41.48
C ALA A 17 26.84 4.89 -40.87
N ALA A 18 27.22 5.89 -41.67
CA ALA A 18 27.34 7.28 -41.21
C ALA A 18 25.98 7.99 -41.06
N PHE A 19 24.95 7.58 -41.80
CA PHE A 19 23.59 8.16 -41.67
C PHE A 19 22.78 7.60 -40.48
N LEU A 20 23.13 6.41 -39.97
CA LEU A 20 22.48 5.83 -38.78
C LEU A 20 23.11 6.28 -37.45
N ALA A 21 24.27 6.95 -37.48
CA ALA A 21 24.95 7.43 -36.28
C ALA A 21 24.68 8.91 -35.94
N ALA A 22 23.88 9.61 -36.75
CA ALA A 22 23.63 11.04 -36.64
C ALA A 22 22.17 11.43 -36.38
N TRP A 23 21.35 10.50 -35.87
CA TRP A 23 20.13 10.88 -35.17
C TRP A 23 20.44 10.97 -33.70
N PRO A 24 20.60 12.18 -33.12
CA PRO A 24 20.47 12.30 -31.70
C PRO A 24 19.09 11.71 -31.39
N SER A 25 19.08 10.60 -30.66
CA SER A 25 17.91 10.21 -29.90
C SER A 25 17.76 11.24 -28.79
N GLU A 26 17.46 12.49 -29.16
CA GLU A 26 16.57 13.28 -28.36
C GLU A 26 15.26 12.49 -28.40
N VAL A 27 15.16 11.52 -27.50
CA VAL A 27 13.89 11.24 -26.85
C VAL A 27 13.53 12.60 -26.24
N GLY A 28 12.95 13.46 -27.08
CA GLY A 28 12.47 14.76 -26.68
C GLY A 28 11.52 14.43 -25.57
N ALA A 29 11.92 14.76 -24.34
CA ALA A 29 11.01 14.86 -23.23
C ALA A 29 9.91 15.77 -23.76
N GLN A 30 8.79 15.19 -24.19
CA GLN A 30 7.60 15.94 -24.53
C GLN A 30 7.36 16.78 -23.28
N GLN A 31 7.72 18.06 -23.36
CA GLN A 31 8.06 18.83 -22.18
C GLN A 31 6.83 18.83 -21.30
N LEU A 32 6.92 18.15 -20.16
CA LEU A 32 5.77 17.91 -19.31
C LEU A 32 5.15 19.26 -18.99
N ARG A 33 3.98 19.53 -19.57
CA ARG A 33 3.32 20.81 -19.41
C ARG A 33 2.68 20.82 -18.04
N ILE A 34 3.24 21.62 -17.14
CA ILE A 34 2.71 21.84 -15.80
C ILE A 34 2.03 23.21 -15.72
N GLY A 35 0.91 23.29 -14.99
CA GLY A 35 0.30 24.55 -14.61
C GLY A 35 1.00 25.19 -13.40
N PRO A 36 0.68 26.46 -13.09
CA PRO A 36 1.26 27.18 -11.95
C PRO A 36 0.87 26.58 -10.59
N SER A 37 -0.21 25.79 -10.54
CA SER A 37 -0.65 25.07 -9.35
C SER A 37 -0.20 23.61 -9.31
N ASP A 38 0.60 23.15 -10.28
CA ASP A 38 0.95 21.75 -10.42
C ASP A 38 2.40 21.49 -10.03
N ILE A 39 2.74 20.25 -9.71
CA ILE A 39 4.13 19.80 -9.69
C ILE A 39 4.23 18.57 -10.58
N GLY A 40 5.20 18.54 -11.48
CA GLY A 40 5.36 17.40 -12.38
C GLY A 40 6.82 17.03 -12.58
N GLY A 41 7.06 15.85 -13.12
CA GLY A 41 8.39 15.43 -13.55
C GLY A 41 8.43 13.97 -13.92
N VAL A 42 9.64 13.40 -13.87
CA VAL A 42 9.89 11.98 -14.15
C VAL A 42 10.51 11.33 -12.92
N VAL A 43 10.01 10.14 -12.57
CA VAL A 43 10.64 9.25 -11.62
C VAL A 43 11.55 8.27 -12.36
N THR A 44 12.77 8.12 -11.89
CA THR A 44 13.75 7.15 -12.40
C THR A 44 14.20 6.20 -11.30
N GLY A 45 14.40 4.93 -11.65
CA GLY A 45 15.00 3.91 -10.80
C GLY A 45 16.29 3.38 -11.42
N ALA A 46 16.76 2.23 -10.91
CA ALA A 46 18.02 1.62 -11.35
C ALA A 46 18.00 1.19 -12.83
N ASN A 47 16.82 0.95 -13.40
CA ASN A 47 16.64 0.42 -14.76
C ASN A 47 16.06 1.45 -15.74
N GLY A 48 16.12 2.75 -15.42
CA GLY A 48 15.52 3.82 -16.23
C GLY A 48 14.22 4.37 -15.63
N PRO A 49 13.25 4.82 -16.44
CA PRO A 49 11.99 5.35 -15.92
C PRO A 49 11.23 4.34 -15.04
N GLU A 50 10.71 4.80 -13.91
CA GLU A 50 10.05 3.94 -12.93
C GLU A 50 8.53 4.04 -13.06
N ALA A 51 7.92 3.03 -13.67
CA ALA A 51 6.48 2.98 -13.91
C ALA A 51 5.68 2.42 -12.69
N GLY A 52 4.45 2.91 -12.54
CA GLY A 52 3.49 2.38 -11.55
C GLY A 52 3.89 2.65 -10.09
N VAL A 53 4.64 3.73 -9.83
CA VAL A 53 4.99 4.14 -8.46
C VAL A 53 4.21 5.37 -8.04
N TRP A 54 3.92 5.48 -6.75
CA TRP A 54 3.22 6.61 -6.17
C TRP A 54 4.18 7.76 -5.93
N VAL A 55 3.86 8.93 -6.48
CA VAL A 55 4.49 10.20 -6.10
C VAL A 55 3.57 10.90 -5.11
N ILE A 56 4.10 11.19 -3.93
CA ILE A 56 3.34 11.76 -2.82
C ILE A 56 3.89 13.15 -2.53
N ALA A 57 3.02 14.15 -2.57
CA ALA A 57 3.30 15.48 -2.05
C ALA A 57 2.54 15.68 -0.74
N GLU A 58 3.24 16.06 0.33
CA GLU A 58 2.64 16.28 1.66
C GLU A 58 3.06 17.60 2.27
N THR A 59 2.13 18.21 2.99
CA THR A 59 2.39 19.42 3.75
C THR A 59 1.56 19.48 5.03
N THR A 60 2.05 20.22 6.01
CA THR A 60 1.31 20.66 7.20
C THR A 60 1.09 22.18 7.19
N GLY A 61 1.46 22.87 6.10
CA GLY A 61 1.44 24.33 5.98
C GLY A 61 0.09 24.93 5.55
N LEU A 62 -0.97 24.12 5.44
CA LEU A 62 -2.30 24.54 4.95
C LEU A 62 -3.33 24.73 6.06
N GLY A 63 -2.91 24.72 7.33
CA GLY A 63 -3.81 24.85 8.48
C GLY A 63 -4.58 23.56 8.84
N THR A 64 -4.51 22.51 8.02
CA THR A 64 -4.87 21.15 8.43
C THR A 64 -3.70 20.47 9.15
N ARG A 65 -3.98 19.42 9.93
CA ARG A 65 -2.91 18.64 10.59
C ARG A 65 -1.96 18.00 9.55
N ARG A 66 -2.53 17.51 8.44
CA ARG A 66 -1.80 16.98 7.29
C ARG A 66 -2.65 17.12 6.04
N TYR A 67 -2.00 17.44 4.95
CA TYR A 67 -2.53 17.33 3.59
C TYR A 67 -1.56 16.48 2.78
N ALA A 68 -2.08 15.58 1.94
CA ALA A 68 -1.31 14.86 0.95
C ALA A 68 -2.05 14.77 -0.39
N LYS A 69 -1.31 14.86 -1.49
CA LYS A 69 -1.77 14.51 -2.83
C LYS A 69 -0.89 13.41 -3.40
N ILE A 70 -1.51 12.40 -3.96
CA ILE A 70 -0.84 11.18 -4.43
C ILE A 70 -1.28 10.91 -5.86
N VAL A 71 -0.31 10.65 -6.73
CA VAL A 71 -0.52 10.25 -8.13
C VAL A 71 0.37 9.07 -8.47
N VAL A 72 0.10 8.41 -9.58
CA VAL A 72 0.90 7.27 -10.05
C VAL A 72 1.66 7.64 -11.32
N THR A 73 2.90 7.16 -11.45
CA THR A 73 3.68 7.36 -12.66
C THR A 73 3.18 6.51 -13.83
N ASP A 74 3.27 7.06 -15.04
CA ASP A 74 2.96 6.32 -16.28
C ASP A 74 4.09 5.36 -16.71
N GLU A 75 3.96 4.76 -17.90
CA GLU A 75 4.97 3.82 -18.45
C GLU A 75 6.34 4.47 -18.65
N GLN A 76 6.40 5.80 -18.81
CA GLN A 76 7.62 6.57 -18.97
C GLN A 76 8.07 7.21 -17.64
N GLY A 77 7.52 6.76 -16.51
CA GLY A 77 7.85 7.29 -15.19
C GLY A 77 7.35 8.72 -14.95
N ARG A 78 6.54 9.29 -15.85
CA ARG A 78 6.07 10.67 -15.75
C ARG A 78 4.96 10.76 -14.71
N TYR A 79 4.93 11.86 -13.96
CA TYR A 79 3.86 12.16 -13.02
C TYR A 79 3.46 13.63 -13.10
N LEU A 80 2.21 13.90 -12.74
CA LEU A 80 1.68 15.24 -12.55
C LEU A 80 0.84 15.23 -11.27
N LEU A 81 1.21 16.04 -10.28
CA LEU A 81 0.41 16.36 -9.10
C LEU A 81 -0.41 17.63 -9.39
N PRO A 82 -1.70 17.51 -9.75
CA PRO A 82 -2.47 18.66 -10.21
C PRO A 82 -3.07 19.46 -9.06
N ALA A 83 -3.27 20.76 -9.27
CA ALA A 83 -4.07 21.64 -8.41
C ALA A 83 -3.70 21.56 -6.92
N LEU A 84 -2.40 21.68 -6.62
CA LEU A 84 -1.89 21.78 -5.26
C LEU A 84 -2.22 23.17 -4.69
N PRO A 85 -2.80 23.26 -3.47
CA PRO A 85 -3.01 24.53 -2.81
C PRO A 85 -1.72 25.36 -2.70
N SER A 86 -1.82 26.64 -3.02
CA SER A 86 -0.72 27.61 -2.89
C SER A 86 -0.43 27.96 -1.44
N GLY A 87 0.69 28.65 -1.19
CA GLY A 87 1.02 29.18 0.15
C GLY A 87 1.68 28.19 1.09
N ALA A 88 1.93 26.95 0.64
CA ALA A 88 2.66 25.94 1.41
C ALA A 88 3.84 25.36 0.63
N GLN A 89 4.86 24.91 1.38
CA GLN A 89 5.90 24.02 0.87
C GLN A 89 5.43 22.57 1.05
N TYR A 90 5.70 21.73 0.05
CA TYR A 90 5.43 20.31 0.08
C TYR A 90 6.73 19.53 0.20
N ASN A 91 6.70 18.41 0.90
CA ASN A 91 7.71 17.37 0.79
C ASN A 91 7.23 16.36 -0.26
N LEU A 92 8.06 16.09 -1.27
CA LEU A 92 7.77 15.11 -2.32
C LEU A 92 8.66 13.89 -2.16
N TRP A 93 8.09 12.70 -2.31
CA TRP A 93 8.84 11.44 -2.35
C TRP A 93 8.09 10.38 -3.15
N VAL A 94 8.79 9.29 -3.42
CA VAL A 94 8.32 8.14 -4.18
C VAL A 94 8.11 6.96 -3.26
N ARG A 95 7.02 6.23 -3.48
CA ARG A 95 6.71 4.94 -2.84
C ARG A 95 6.31 3.94 -3.92
N GLY A 96 6.66 2.66 -3.75
CA GLY A 96 6.22 1.61 -4.65
C GLY A 96 6.43 0.22 -4.08
N PHE A 97 5.66 -0.75 -4.58
CA PHE A 97 5.93 -2.15 -4.23
C PHE A 97 7.28 -2.59 -4.81
N GLY A 98 8.07 -3.30 -3.99
CA GLY A 98 9.47 -3.64 -4.31
C GLY A 98 10.48 -2.53 -3.97
N LEU A 99 10.03 -1.38 -3.48
CA LEU A 99 10.85 -0.23 -3.12
C LEU A 99 10.76 0.06 -1.61
N VAL A 100 11.58 1.01 -1.16
CA VAL A 100 11.36 1.76 0.09
C VAL A 100 11.04 3.21 -0.26
N ASP A 101 10.53 3.97 0.71
CA ASP A 101 10.31 5.40 0.50
C ASP A 101 11.62 6.09 0.11
N SER A 102 11.57 6.89 -0.95
CA SER A 102 12.72 7.70 -1.34
C SER A 102 12.91 8.91 -0.42
N ARG A 103 14.06 9.58 -0.58
CA ARG A 103 14.34 10.83 0.13
C ARG A 103 13.26 11.87 -0.17
N ARG A 104 12.78 12.53 0.88
CA ARG A 104 11.87 13.68 0.76
C ARG A 104 12.58 14.89 0.19
N VAL A 105 11.98 15.50 -0.82
CA VAL A 105 12.49 16.69 -1.52
C VAL A 105 11.50 17.83 -1.36
N PRO A 106 11.92 19.01 -0.84
CA PRO A 106 11.04 20.17 -0.78
C PRO A 106 10.67 20.66 -2.17
N ALA A 107 9.39 20.98 -2.40
CA ALA A 107 8.89 21.55 -3.64
C ALA A 107 7.71 22.52 -3.39
N LYS A 108 7.42 23.34 -4.40
CA LYS A 108 6.30 24.30 -4.43
C LYS A 108 5.52 24.13 -5.72
N PRO A 109 4.21 24.48 -5.75
CA PRO A 109 3.44 24.52 -6.99
C PRO A 109 4.14 25.34 -8.09
N GLY A 110 4.04 24.90 -9.33
CA GLY A 110 4.70 25.45 -10.51
C GLY A 110 6.09 24.85 -10.81
N MET A 111 6.57 23.89 -10.01
CA MET A 111 7.90 23.29 -10.20
C MET A 111 7.86 22.04 -11.09
N THR A 112 8.85 21.93 -11.98
CA THR A 112 9.23 20.65 -12.59
C THR A 112 10.34 20.03 -11.76
N LEU A 113 10.12 18.82 -11.23
CA LEU A 113 11.04 18.13 -10.33
C LEU A 113 11.18 16.66 -10.73
N ASN A 114 12.38 16.22 -11.07
CA ASN A 114 12.66 14.80 -11.23
C ASN A 114 12.95 14.15 -9.88
N LEU A 115 12.51 12.90 -9.71
CA LEU A 115 12.69 12.13 -8.49
C LEU A 115 13.38 10.80 -8.80
N SER A 116 14.03 10.24 -7.78
CA SER A 116 14.63 8.91 -7.84
C SER A 116 13.89 7.95 -6.92
N ALA A 117 13.53 6.79 -7.44
CA ALA A 117 13.05 5.66 -6.66
C ALA A 117 14.20 5.01 -5.88
N THR A 118 13.88 4.43 -4.71
CA THR A 118 14.88 3.75 -3.87
C THR A 118 14.54 2.27 -3.77
N VAL A 119 15.40 1.42 -4.35
CA VAL A 119 15.21 -0.04 -4.32
C VAL A 119 15.24 -0.54 -2.89
N ALA A 120 14.33 -1.44 -2.54
CA ALA A 120 14.34 -2.05 -1.22
C ALA A 120 15.60 -2.91 -1.04
N PRO A 121 16.32 -2.79 0.09
CA PRO A 121 17.58 -3.53 0.31
C PRO A 121 17.37 -5.04 0.43
N ASN A 122 16.14 -5.50 0.72
CA ASN A 122 15.77 -6.91 0.80
C ASN A 122 14.24 -7.08 0.74
N ALA A 123 13.77 -8.32 0.62
CA ALA A 123 12.35 -8.66 0.55
C ALA A 123 11.57 -8.23 1.82
N ARG A 124 12.20 -8.30 2.99
CA ARG A 124 11.57 -7.88 4.25
C ARG A 124 11.28 -6.38 4.26
N ALA A 125 12.22 -5.57 3.79
CA ALA A 125 12.05 -4.13 3.67
C ALA A 125 10.94 -3.78 2.65
N ALA A 126 10.93 -4.44 1.49
CA ALA A 126 9.88 -4.25 0.49
C ALA A 126 8.48 -4.60 1.02
N ALA A 127 8.37 -5.70 1.76
CA ALA A 127 7.09 -6.19 2.27
C ALA A 127 6.43 -5.24 3.30
N GLN A 128 7.20 -4.37 3.95
CA GLN A 128 6.63 -3.36 4.87
C GLN A 128 5.70 -2.37 4.16
N TYR A 129 5.82 -2.24 2.84
CA TYR A 129 4.97 -1.39 2.01
C TYR A 129 3.78 -2.14 1.40
N TYR A 130 3.67 -3.46 1.58
CA TYR A 130 2.54 -4.23 1.04
C TYR A 130 1.25 -3.88 1.78
N PRO A 131 0.08 -3.94 1.10
CA PRO A 131 -1.20 -3.70 1.75
C PRO A 131 -1.41 -4.67 2.91
N GLY A 132 -2.09 -4.22 3.97
CA GLY A 132 -2.37 -5.04 5.15
C GLY A 132 -3.07 -6.36 4.82
N SER A 133 -3.89 -6.40 3.76
CA SER A 133 -4.55 -7.62 3.29
C SER A 133 -3.59 -8.75 2.90
N TYR A 134 -2.40 -8.45 2.37
CA TYR A 134 -1.38 -9.44 2.03
C TYR A 134 -0.76 -10.07 3.28
N TRP A 135 -0.62 -9.28 4.34
CA TRP A 135 -0.20 -9.80 5.63
C TRP A 135 -1.32 -10.59 6.30
N TRP A 136 -2.55 -10.09 6.22
CA TRP A 136 -3.73 -10.74 6.79
C TRP A 136 -4.02 -12.11 6.15
N SER A 137 -3.72 -12.27 4.86
CA SER A 137 -3.87 -13.56 4.16
C SER A 137 -2.95 -14.67 4.67
N MET A 138 -1.92 -14.33 5.46
CA MET A 138 -1.02 -15.31 6.10
C MET A 138 -1.64 -15.97 7.34
N LEU A 139 -2.77 -15.45 7.85
CA LEU A 139 -3.50 -16.03 8.97
C LEU A 139 -3.98 -17.44 8.60
N LYS A 140 -3.64 -18.42 9.43
CA LYS A 140 -4.09 -19.80 9.21
C LYS A 140 -5.57 -19.92 9.55
N ILE A 141 -6.39 -20.25 8.57
CA ILE A 141 -7.81 -20.56 8.77
C ILE A 141 -8.01 -22.04 9.14
N PRO A 142 -9.10 -22.41 9.84
CA PRO A 142 -9.41 -23.81 10.13
C PRO A 142 -9.60 -24.62 8.85
N GLU A 143 -9.21 -25.89 8.83
CA GLU A 143 -9.37 -26.75 7.66
C GLU A 143 -10.85 -27.05 7.38
N LYS A 144 -11.20 -27.31 6.11
CA LYS A 144 -12.59 -27.57 5.71
C LYS A 144 -13.20 -28.79 6.43
N GLY A 145 -12.39 -29.80 6.76
CA GLY A 145 -12.84 -31.02 7.44
C GLY A 145 -13.27 -30.81 8.90
N LEU A 146 -13.00 -29.63 9.48
CA LEU A 146 -13.47 -29.28 10.83
C LEU A 146 -14.93 -28.79 10.85
N PHE A 147 -15.60 -28.74 9.69
CA PHE A 147 -16.97 -28.26 9.56
C PHE A 147 -17.90 -29.40 9.09
N PRO A 148 -19.17 -29.43 9.55
CA PRO A 148 -19.78 -28.50 10.51
C PRO A 148 -19.22 -28.67 11.93
N GLY A 149 -19.30 -27.62 12.74
CA GLY A 149 -18.87 -27.70 14.12
C GLY A 149 -19.78 -28.61 14.96
N THR A 150 -19.17 -29.46 15.78
CA THR A 150 -19.88 -30.41 16.66
C THR A 150 -19.65 -30.14 18.14
N GLY A 151 -19.05 -29.00 18.48
CA GLY A 151 -18.79 -28.53 19.83
C GLY A 151 -17.57 -29.18 20.51
N PRO A 152 -17.26 -28.78 21.77
CA PRO A 152 -16.05 -29.18 22.47
C PRO A 152 -15.87 -30.69 22.66
N LYS A 153 -16.98 -31.44 22.77
CA LYS A 153 -16.98 -32.91 22.91
C LYS A 153 -16.83 -33.67 21.59
N GLY A 154 -16.85 -32.98 20.46
CA GLY A 154 -16.61 -33.56 19.13
C GLY A 154 -15.35 -32.99 18.49
N ASN A 155 -15.46 -32.41 17.29
CA ASN A 155 -14.34 -31.81 16.57
C ASN A 155 -13.81 -30.48 17.14
N GLY A 156 -14.32 -30.02 18.28
CA GLY A 156 -13.86 -28.80 18.95
C GLY A 156 -14.29 -27.50 18.28
N MET A 157 -14.97 -27.54 17.14
CA MET A 157 -15.50 -26.35 16.47
C MET A 157 -16.87 -25.95 17.03
N PRO A 158 -17.13 -24.65 17.25
CA PRO A 158 -18.43 -24.15 17.69
C PRO A 158 -19.58 -24.65 16.81
N THR A 159 -20.65 -25.16 17.44
CA THR A 159 -21.80 -25.74 16.71
C THR A 159 -22.55 -24.74 15.85
N ALA A 160 -22.38 -23.44 16.09
CA ALA A 160 -22.92 -22.36 15.27
C ALA A 160 -22.25 -22.25 13.90
N LEU A 161 -21.00 -22.70 13.76
CA LEU A 161 -20.24 -22.62 12.51
C LEU A 161 -20.50 -23.87 11.68
N LYS A 162 -21.24 -23.71 10.57
CA LYS A 162 -21.62 -24.81 9.67
C LYS A 162 -20.61 -24.99 8.54
N SER A 163 -19.88 -23.95 8.19
CA SER A 163 -18.91 -23.97 7.09
C SER A 163 -17.64 -23.16 7.40
N GLN A 164 -16.56 -23.44 6.65
CA GLN A 164 -15.34 -22.61 6.68
C GLN A 164 -15.64 -21.15 6.27
N ALA A 165 -16.66 -20.93 5.42
CA ALA A 165 -17.09 -19.60 5.04
C ALA A 165 -17.68 -18.83 6.23
N ASP A 166 -18.42 -19.48 7.12
CA ASP A 166 -18.98 -18.84 8.32
C ASP A 166 -17.86 -18.34 9.24
N TRP A 167 -16.81 -19.13 9.39
CA TRP A 167 -15.63 -18.72 10.17
C TRP A 167 -14.89 -17.55 9.50
N MET A 168 -14.75 -17.58 8.16
CA MET A 168 -14.13 -16.48 7.41
C MET A 168 -14.96 -15.19 7.46
N ASP A 169 -16.29 -15.30 7.39
CA ASP A 169 -17.22 -14.19 7.49
C ASP A 169 -17.09 -13.49 8.85
N ALA A 170 -17.04 -14.29 9.93
CA ALA A 170 -16.88 -13.79 11.30
C ALA A 170 -15.58 -13.00 11.52
N ILE A 171 -14.53 -13.22 10.74
CA ILE A 171 -13.27 -12.45 10.85
C ILE A 171 -13.16 -11.31 9.82
N LYS A 172 -13.80 -11.45 8.66
CA LYS A 172 -13.69 -10.48 7.55
C LYS A 172 -14.80 -9.43 7.63
N GLN A 173 -16.06 -9.85 7.52
CA GLN A 173 -17.20 -8.96 7.36
C GLN A 173 -17.87 -8.64 8.70
N ASN A 174 -17.98 -9.62 9.58
CA ASN A 174 -18.69 -9.49 10.86
C ASN A 174 -17.74 -9.41 12.07
N GLY A 175 -16.47 -9.10 11.83
CA GLY A 175 -15.46 -8.96 12.87
C GLY A 175 -14.36 -7.97 12.50
N CYS A 176 -13.10 -8.40 12.61
CA CYS A 176 -11.95 -7.51 12.55
C CYS A 176 -11.88 -6.65 11.28
N GLY A 177 -12.17 -7.23 10.11
CA GLY A 177 -12.02 -6.55 8.82
C GLY A 177 -13.01 -5.40 8.58
N ASN A 178 -14.13 -5.35 9.32
CA ASN A 178 -15.12 -4.29 9.16
C ASN A 178 -14.72 -2.99 9.88
N CYS A 179 -14.02 -3.10 11.01
CA CYS A 179 -13.69 -1.96 11.87
C CYS A 179 -12.20 -1.61 11.90
N HIS A 180 -11.32 -2.54 11.48
CA HIS A 180 -9.88 -2.38 11.60
C HIS A 180 -9.18 -2.51 10.25
N GLN A 181 -8.11 -1.74 10.07
CA GLN A 181 -7.14 -2.00 9.01
C GLN A 181 -6.31 -3.24 9.36
N VAL A 182 -6.87 -4.41 9.07
CA VAL A 182 -6.24 -5.70 9.35
C VAL A 182 -4.91 -5.87 8.62
N GLY A 183 -3.93 -6.45 9.29
CA GLY A 183 -2.57 -6.62 8.76
C GLY A 183 -1.70 -5.36 8.71
N SER A 184 -2.16 -4.24 9.28
CA SER A 184 -1.32 -3.05 9.51
C SER A 184 -0.09 -3.39 10.38
N SER A 185 0.98 -2.59 10.30
CA SER A 185 2.21 -2.82 11.08
C SER A 185 1.95 -2.97 12.58
N ILE A 186 1.09 -2.12 13.15
CA ILE A 186 0.71 -2.16 14.57
C ILE A 186 0.01 -3.48 14.92
N MET A 187 -0.83 -3.99 14.03
CA MET A 187 -1.54 -5.25 14.26
C MET A 187 -0.58 -6.45 14.21
N ARG A 188 0.46 -6.37 13.37
CA ARG A 188 1.43 -7.46 13.13
C ARG A 188 2.45 -7.65 14.24
N SER A 189 2.63 -6.67 15.13
CA SER A 189 3.58 -6.77 16.24
C SER A 189 2.90 -6.66 17.60
N ILE A 190 3.62 -7.10 18.63
CA ILE A 190 3.24 -6.95 20.05
C ILE A 190 3.96 -5.80 20.74
N ASP A 191 4.73 -5.00 20.01
CA ASP A 191 5.52 -3.87 20.57
C ASP A 191 4.64 -2.82 21.27
N HIS A 192 3.34 -2.82 20.96
CA HIS A 192 2.32 -1.96 21.54
C HIS A 192 1.30 -2.74 22.39
N ALA A 193 1.63 -3.94 22.86
CA ALA A 193 0.79 -4.67 23.81
C ALA A 193 0.72 -3.93 25.16
N ALA A 194 -0.33 -4.18 25.93
CA ALA A 194 -0.53 -3.53 27.22
C ALA A 194 0.62 -3.83 28.19
N LEU A 195 0.96 -2.84 29.03
CA LEU A 195 1.97 -2.95 30.08
C LEU A 195 1.72 -4.18 30.96
N GLY A 196 2.76 -4.96 31.25
CA GLY A 196 2.69 -6.14 32.13
C GLY A 196 2.42 -7.47 31.45
N VAL A 197 2.30 -7.51 30.12
CA VAL A 197 2.34 -8.77 29.36
C VAL A 197 3.80 -9.10 29.04
N GLY A 198 4.24 -10.32 29.37
CA GLY A 198 5.60 -10.76 29.05
C GLY A 198 5.86 -10.76 27.54
N GLU A 199 7.04 -10.33 27.10
CA GLU A 199 7.43 -10.16 25.68
C GLU A 199 7.32 -11.44 24.83
N LYS A 200 7.11 -12.60 25.45
CA LYS A 200 7.01 -13.91 24.80
C LYS A 200 5.61 -14.52 24.84
N ASP A 201 4.64 -13.86 25.48
CA ASP A 201 3.26 -14.35 25.54
C ASP A 201 2.36 -13.59 24.57
N THR A 202 2.46 -13.96 23.31
CA THR A 202 1.72 -13.32 22.21
C THR A 202 0.20 -13.52 22.34
N GLN A 203 -0.25 -14.65 22.92
CA GLN A 203 -1.69 -14.86 23.16
C GLN A 203 -2.21 -13.91 24.25
N ALA A 204 -1.50 -13.77 25.37
CA ALA A 204 -1.88 -12.80 26.41
C ALA A 204 -1.82 -11.36 25.86
N ALA A 205 -0.85 -11.05 24.99
CA ALA A 205 -0.75 -9.73 24.35
C ALA A 205 -1.97 -9.42 23.49
N TRP A 206 -2.43 -10.40 22.70
CA TRP A 206 -3.67 -10.28 21.93
C TRP A 206 -4.90 -10.13 22.83
N MET A 207 -5.02 -10.91 23.90
CA MET A 207 -6.13 -10.78 24.84
C MET A 207 -6.16 -9.42 25.54
N ALA A 208 -5.00 -8.92 25.96
CA ALA A 208 -4.88 -7.60 26.55
C ALA A 208 -5.31 -6.52 25.54
N ARG A 209 -4.83 -6.59 24.29
CA ARG A 209 -5.22 -5.68 23.21
C ARG A 209 -6.73 -5.68 22.95
N LEU A 210 -7.35 -6.85 22.88
CA LEU A 210 -8.78 -7.00 22.61
C LEU A 210 -9.66 -6.45 23.74
N ARG A 211 -9.17 -6.40 24.97
CA ARG A 211 -9.89 -5.83 26.12
C ARG A 211 -9.87 -4.30 26.16
N MET A 212 -9.00 -3.66 25.38
CA MET A 212 -8.83 -2.21 25.44
C MET A 212 -10.01 -1.46 24.80
N GLY A 213 -10.36 -0.32 25.40
CA GLY A 213 -11.35 0.61 24.87
C GLY A 213 -12.80 0.20 25.10
N GLN A 214 -13.73 1.07 24.70
CA GLN A 214 -15.17 0.93 24.92
C GLN A 214 -15.80 -0.34 24.33
N SER A 215 -15.20 -0.92 23.29
CA SER A 215 -15.72 -2.13 22.62
C SER A 215 -15.10 -3.43 23.11
N GLY A 216 -14.22 -3.38 24.14
CA GLY A 216 -13.41 -4.53 24.54
C GLY A 216 -14.22 -5.78 24.91
N THR A 217 -15.33 -5.62 25.66
CA THR A 217 -16.22 -6.73 26.02
C THR A 217 -16.80 -7.42 24.79
N ALA A 218 -17.24 -6.65 23.79
CA ALA A 218 -17.78 -7.19 22.54
C ALA A 218 -16.69 -7.88 21.71
N MET A 219 -15.48 -7.32 21.66
CA MET A 219 -14.35 -7.92 20.95
C MET A 219 -13.95 -9.27 21.56
N VAL A 220 -13.86 -9.36 22.89
CA VAL A 220 -13.58 -10.62 23.59
C VAL A 220 -14.69 -11.64 23.34
N ALA A 221 -15.96 -11.24 23.37
CA ALA A 221 -17.08 -12.13 23.06
C ALA A 221 -17.01 -12.67 21.62
N GLY A 222 -16.66 -11.81 20.64
CA GLY A 222 -16.46 -12.20 19.25
C GLY A 222 -15.29 -13.17 19.05
N VAL A 223 -14.19 -13.01 19.78
CA VAL A 223 -13.09 -14.00 19.75
C VAL A 223 -13.53 -15.32 20.39
N ASN A 224 -14.25 -15.27 21.51
CA ASN A 224 -14.73 -16.46 22.21
C ASN A 224 -15.68 -17.31 21.35
N SER A 225 -16.46 -16.71 20.45
CA SER A 225 -17.34 -17.45 19.52
C SER A 225 -16.57 -18.23 18.44
N LEU A 226 -15.26 -17.96 18.30
CA LEU A 226 -14.35 -18.61 17.35
C LEU A 226 -13.28 -19.45 18.06
N MET A 227 -13.47 -19.75 19.35
CA MET A 227 -12.55 -20.59 20.11
C MET A 227 -12.75 -22.07 19.81
N THR A 228 -11.62 -22.77 19.74
CA THR A 228 -11.51 -24.19 19.38
C THR A 228 -10.44 -24.84 20.25
N ASN A 229 -10.37 -26.18 20.26
CA ASN A 229 -9.43 -26.92 21.10
C ASN A 229 -7.95 -26.60 20.81
N ASP A 230 -7.62 -26.14 19.60
CA ASP A 230 -6.28 -25.68 19.20
C ASP A 230 -6.03 -24.18 19.51
N GLY A 231 -6.86 -23.57 20.36
CA GLY A 231 -6.70 -22.17 20.78
C GLY A 231 -7.43 -21.15 19.91
N GLY A 232 -8.23 -21.56 18.92
CA GLY A 232 -9.15 -20.69 18.21
C GLY A 232 -8.52 -19.56 17.41
N LEU A 233 -9.31 -18.53 17.20
CA LEU A 233 -8.82 -17.28 16.59
C LEU A 233 -7.65 -16.68 17.38
N LEU A 234 -7.67 -16.74 18.72
CA LEU A 234 -6.62 -16.17 19.55
C LEU A 234 -5.26 -16.84 19.30
N GLY A 235 -5.21 -18.17 19.30
CA GLY A 235 -4.00 -18.93 18.98
C GLY A 235 -3.52 -18.72 17.55
N ARG A 236 -4.45 -18.56 16.61
CA ARG A 236 -4.13 -18.29 15.20
C ARG A 236 -3.55 -16.89 15.01
N LEU A 237 -4.08 -15.88 15.72
CA LEU A 237 -3.53 -14.53 15.75
C LEU A 237 -2.14 -14.50 16.37
N ALA A 238 -1.93 -15.18 17.49
CA ALA A 238 -0.63 -15.29 18.13
C ALA A 238 0.39 -15.97 17.20
N ASN A 239 0.05 -17.15 16.65
CA ASN A 239 0.89 -17.85 15.70
C ASN A 239 1.23 -17.01 14.46
N TRP A 240 0.28 -16.23 13.95
CA TRP A 240 0.49 -15.32 12.83
C TRP A 240 1.50 -14.21 13.17
N THR A 241 1.36 -13.58 14.34
CA THR A 241 2.30 -12.58 14.84
C THR A 241 3.70 -13.16 15.06
N ASP A 242 3.81 -14.33 15.70
CA ASP A 242 5.09 -15.00 15.97
C ASP A 242 5.82 -15.37 14.68
N ARG A 243 5.09 -15.88 13.68
CA ARG A 243 5.64 -16.21 12.36
C ARG A 243 6.18 -14.97 11.65
N ILE A 244 5.49 -13.84 11.73
CA ILE A 244 5.96 -12.57 11.17
C ILE A 244 7.23 -12.09 11.89
N ALA A 245 7.25 -12.17 13.23
CA ALA A 245 8.42 -11.82 14.02
C ALA A 245 9.64 -12.70 13.67
N ALA A 246 9.41 -14.01 13.48
CA ALA A 246 10.42 -14.96 13.02
C ALA A 246 10.87 -14.72 11.56
N GLY A 247 10.16 -13.88 10.82
CA GLY A 247 10.56 -13.43 9.49
C GLY A 247 9.77 -13.94 8.31
N GLU A 248 8.64 -14.59 8.55
CA GLU A 248 7.74 -14.94 7.48
C GLU A 248 7.15 -13.70 6.81
N LEU A 249 7.08 -13.73 5.48
CA LEU A 249 6.57 -12.66 4.63
C LEU A 249 5.36 -13.16 3.82
N PRO A 250 4.50 -12.26 3.33
CA PRO A 250 3.47 -12.63 2.37
C PRO A 250 4.09 -13.33 1.16
N LYS A 251 3.52 -14.49 0.78
CA LYS A 251 4.02 -15.29 -0.35
C LYS A 251 3.83 -14.58 -1.68
N GLN A 252 2.73 -13.84 -1.82
CA GLN A 252 2.41 -13.06 -3.01
C GLN A 252 2.98 -11.65 -2.88
N LYS A 253 3.57 -11.17 -3.97
CA LYS A 253 3.98 -9.77 -4.10
C LYS A 253 2.83 -9.02 -4.76
N PRO A 254 2.44 -7.84 -4.27
CA PRO A 254 1.41 -7.05 -4.92
C PRO A 254 1.93 -6.49 -6.24
N ASP A 255 1.05 -6.48 -7.24
CA ASP A 255 1.29 -5.80 -8.50
C ASP A 255 1.22 -4.29 -8.31
N ARG A 256 2.04 -3.56 -9.06
CA ARG A 256 1.94 -2.11 -9.16
C ARG A 256 0.77 -1.73 -10.07
N PRO A 257 0.18 -0.53 -9.93
CA PRO A 257 -0.86 -0.08 -10.84
C PRO A 257 -0.41 -0.13 -12.31
N GLN A 258 -1.28 -0.61 -13.19
CA GLN A 258 -1.02 -0.72 -14.63
C GLN A 258 -2.14 -0.07 -15.45
N GLY A 259 -1.82 0.35 -16.68
CA GLY A 259 -2.80 0.92 -17.60
C GLY A 259 -3.63 2.04 -16.96
N VAL A 260 -4.96 1.91 -17.02
CA VAL A 260 -5.90 2.94 -16.53
C VAL A 260 -5.84 3.16 -15.00
N GLU A 261 -5.34 2.19 -14.23
CA GLU A 261 -5.22 2.32 -12.77
C GLU A 261 -4.23 3.43 -12.36
N ARG A 262 -3.36 3.85 -13.29
CA ARG A 262 -2.39 4.93 -13.05
C ARG A 262 -3.01 6.33 -13.14
N ASN A 263 -4.25 6.44 -13.62
CA ASN A 263 -4.94 7.72 -13.75
C ASN A 263 -5.58 8.21 -12.43
N ILE A 264 -5.35 7.51 -11.32
CA ILE A 264 -5.87 7.91 -10.02
C ILE A 264 -5.12 9.13 -9.47
N VAL A 265 -5.89 10.09 -8.94
CA VAL A 265 -5.38 11.20 -8.14
C VAL A 265 -6.07 11.16 -6.80
N VAL A 266 -5.32 10.94 -5.74
CA VAL A 266 -5.85 10.87 -4.37
C VAL A 266 -5.48 12.15 -3.65
N THR A 267 -6.47 12.83 -3.07
CA THR A 267 -6.24 13.96 -2.16
C THR A 267 -6.71 13.56 -0.77
N LEU A 268 -5.82 13.65 0.20
CA LEU A 268 -6.05 13.28 1.59
C LEU A 268 -5.81 14.51 2.46
N TRP A 269 -6.70 14.73 3.43
CA TRP A 269 -6.46 15.69 4.49
C TRP A 269 -7.09 15.19 5.77
N ASP A 270 -6.44 15.50 6.88
CA ASP A 270 -7.01 15.20 8.19
C ASP A 270 -8.27 16.05 8.40
N TRP A 271 -9.36 15.38 8.77
CA TRP A 271 -10.62 15.99 9.16
C TRP A 271 -10.96 15.53 10.57
N SER A 272 -11.45 16.44 11.42
CA SER A 272 -11.74 16.22 12.85
C SER A 272 -10.51 16.24 13.79
N ARG A 273 -10.73 15.82 15.05
CA ARG A 273 -9.76 15.83 16.16
C ARG A 273 -9.27 14.40 16.47
N PRO A 274 -8.04 14.24 17.02
CA PRO A 274 -7.47 12.91 17.33
C PRO A 274 -8.28 12.05 18.29
N THR A 275 -9.18 12.65 19.09
CA THR A 275 -10.02 11.98 20.08
C THR A 275 -11.45 11.75 19.62
N ALA A 276 -11.79 12.08 18.37
CA ALA A 276 -13.09 11.75 17.81
C ALA A 276 -13.13 10.24 17.48
N TYR A 277 -14.24 9.59 17.82
CA TYR A 277 -14.46 8.17 17.53
C TYR A 277 -15.03 7.99 16.11
N LEU A 278 -16.11 7.22 15.96
CA LEU A 278 -16.86 7.12 14.71
C LEU A 278 -17.48 8.48 14.35
N HIS A 279 -17.34 8.85 13.09
CA HIS A 279 -18.08 9.95 12.50
C HIS A 279 -18.65 9.46 11.17
N ASP A 280 -19.91 9.77 10.91
CA ASP A 280 -20.50 9.57 9.60
C ASP A 280 -19.74 10.45 8.60
N LEU A 281 -19.02 9.80 7.70
CA LEU A 281 -18.39 10.45 6.57
C LEU A 281 -19.43 10.55 5.47
N ILE A 282 -19.87 11.77 5.15
CA ILE A 282 -20.59 12.02 3.91
C ILE A 282 -19.72 12.87 2.99
N GLY A 283 -19.47 12.37 1.78
CA GLY A 283 -18.64 13.05 0.79
C GLY A 283 -19.24 14.38 0.30
N THR A 284 -20.51 14.66 0.60
CA THR A 284 -21.24 15.88 0.23
C THR A 284 -22.21 16.26 1.35
N ASP A 285 -22.55 17.53 1.51
CA ASP A 285 -23.58 17.94 2.47
C ASP A 285 -24.92 17.21 2.14
N ARG A 286 -25.54 16.55 3.13
CA ARG A 286 -26.86 15.90 2.95
C ARG A 286 -27.93 16.86 2.44
N ARG A 287 -27.82 18.15 2.76
CA ARG A 287 -28.75 19.21 2.35
C ARG A 287 -28.42 19.78 0.96
N LYS A 288 -27.20 19.56 0.47
CA LYS A 288 -26.72 19.99 -0.85
C LYS A 288 -25.81 18.91 -1.44
N PRO A 289 -26.40 17.80 -1.94
CA PRO A 289 -25.65 16.63 -2.38
C PRO A 289 -24.77 16.85 -3.62
N THR A 290 -24.83 18.03 -4.24
CA THR A 290 -24.01 18.43 -5.38
C THR A 290 -22.75 19.21 -5.01
N VAL A 291 -22.58 19.62 -3.74
CA VAL A 291 -21.46 20.49 -3.32
C VAL A 291 -20.09 19.84 -3.52
N ASN A 292 -20.02 18.51 -3.60
CA ASN A 292 -18.82 17.75 -3.94
C ASN A 292 -19.12 16.59 -4.92
N GLY A 293 -20.18 16.72 -5.72
CA GLY A 293 -20.52 15.74 -6.75
C GLY A 293 -19.55 15.90 -7.93
N TRP A 294 -18.61 14.97 -8.06
CA TRP A 294 -17.81 14.81 -9.27
C TRP A 294 -18.68 14.24 -10.39
#